data_AF-A0A2V7WTU9-F1
#
_entry.id   AF-A0A2V7WTU9-F1
#
_cell.length_a   1.000
_cell.length_b   1.000
_cell.length_c   1.000
_cell.angle_alpha   90.00
_cell.angle_beta   90.00
_cell.angle_gamma   90.00
#
_symmetry.space_group_name_H-M   'P 1'
#
loop_
_entity.id
_entity.type
_entity.pdbx_description
1 polymer ?
#
loop_
_entity_poly.entity_id
_entity_poly.type
_entity_poly.pdbx_seq_one_letter_code
_entity_poly.pdbx_strand_id
1 'polypeptide(L)'
;MAADPLLRFRPEFPILEKTTYLISSDRGLSCVDFENALEVSRELNARDVIVDYRPGAGIRMSSHFYTADEELDRAFDTIDEIRRSRAWERWRDRPAIVT
;
A
#
# COMPACT_ATOMS: atom_id res chain seq x y z
N MET A 1 6.80 2.95 -23.76
CA MET A 1 7.43 3.61 -22.61
C MET A 1 8.79 2.97 -22.42
N ALA A 2 9.85 3.76 -22.23
CA ALA A 2 11.17 3.20 -21.97
C ALA A 2 11.14 2.51 -20.60
N ALA A 3 11.74 1.32 -20.49
CA ALA A 3 11.89 0.65 -19.19
C ALA A 3 12.63 1.60 -18.23
N ASP A 4 12.08 1.83 -17.04
CA ASP A 4 12.67 2.74 -16.07
C ASP A 4 14.08 2.23 -15.69
N PRO A 5 15.13 3.04 -15.94
CA PRO A 5 16.52 2.64 -15.69
C PRO A 5 16.81 2.32 -14.22
N LEU A 6 15.97 2.75 -13.29
CA LEU A 6 16.13 2.47 -11.86
C LEU A 6 15.69 1.04 -11.49
N LEU A 7 14.80 0.41 -12.27
CA LEU A 7 14.31 -0.94 -11.97
C LEU A 7 15.41 -2.00 -11.99
N ARG A 8 16.57 -1.70 -12.61
CA ARG A 8 17.75 -2.58 -12.61
C ARG A 8 18.30 -2.87 -11.20
N PHE A 9 18.05 -1.99 -10.24
CA PHE A 9 18.52 -2.13 -8.86
C PHE A 9 17.56 -2.95 -7.99
N ARG A 10 16.36 -3.29 -8.49
CA ARG A 10 15.36 -4.07 -7.73
C ARG A 10 15.88 -5.39 -7.16
N PRO A 11 16.71 -6.19 -7.87
CA PRO A 11 17.24 -7.44 -7.32
C PRO A 11 18.12 -7.27 -6.06
N GLU A 12 18.59 -6.05 -5.77
CA GLU A 12 19.36 -5.75 -4.56
C GLU A 12 18.47 -5.69 -3.30
N PHE A 13 17.14 -5.64 -3.46
CA PHE A 13 16.17 -5.54 -2.38
C PHE A 13 15.20 -6.73 -2.39
N PRO A 14 15.52 -7.85 -1.71
CA PRO A 14 14.70 -9.08 -1.74
C PRO A 14 13.23 -8.90 -1.35
N ILE A 15 12.91 -7.87 -0.57
CA ILE A 15 11.52 -7.54 -0.21
C ILE A 15 10.65 -7.22 -1.42
N LEU A 16 11.22 -6.62 -2.48
CA LEU A 16 10.52 -6.23 -3.70
C LEU A 16 10.19 -7.42 -4.62
N GLU A 17 10.62 -8.64 -4.27
CA GLU A 17 10.23 -9.86 -4.99
C GLU A 17 8.82 -10.31 -4.64
N LYS A 18 8.35 -9.99 -3.43
CA LYS A 18 7.11 -10.56 -2.87
C LYS A 18 6.11 -9.50 -2.42
N THR A 19 6.58 -8.28 -2.19
CA THR A 19 5.80 -7.27 -1.46
C THR A 19 5.75 -5.98 -2.27
N THR A 20 4.54 -5.44 -2.40
CA THR A 20 4.34 -4.07 -2.88
C THR A 20 4.60 -3.13 -1.70
N TYR A 21 5.83 -2.59 -1.65
CA TYR A 21 6.29 -1.75 -0.55
C TYR A 21 6.03 -0.27 -0.84
N LEU A 22 5.14 0.35 -0.06
CA LEU A 22 4.72 1.74 -0.25
C LEU A 22 4.87 2.58 1.04
N ILE A 23 5.99 2.43 1.76
CA ILE A 23 6.29 3.24 2.97
C ILE A 23 7.68 3.89 2.84
N SER A 24 7.73 5.08 2.23
CA SER A 24 8.91 5.96 2.15
C SER A 24 8.67 7.30 2.85
N SER A 25 9.66 7.79 3.62
CA SER A 25 9.63 9.13 4.25
C SER A 25 10.00 10.27 3.29
N ASP A 26 10.43 9.97 2.06
CA ASP A 26 11.21 10.92 1.28
C ASP A 26 10.50 11.24 -0.05
N ARG A 27 9.47 12.10 0.02
CA ARG A 27 8.93 12.88 -1.13
C ARG A 27 8.11 12.16 -2.22
N GLY A 28 7.44 11.05 -1.90
CA GLY A 28 6.45 10.39 -2.78
C GLY A 28 5.12 10.04 -2.10
N LEU A 29 4.84 10.65 -0.94
CA LEU A 29 3.71 10.29 -0.09
C LEU A 29 2.38 10.82 -0.64
N SER A 30 1.47 9.89 -0.92
CA SER A 30 0.06 10.14 -1.19
C SER A 30 -0.79 9.59 -0.06
N CYS A 31 -1.84 10.33 0.30
CA CYS A 31 -2.85 9.89 1.26
C CYS A 31 -4.16 9.64 0.52
N VAL A 32 -4.72 8.45 0.69
CA VAL A 32 -6.03 8.08 0.15
C VAL A 32 -6.98 7.87 1.31
N ASP A 33 -7.99 8.72 1.42
CA ASP A 33 -8.96 8.69 2.51
C ASP A 33 -10.36 8.38 1.99
N PHE A 34 -11.07 7.50 2.72
CA PHE A 34 -12.42 7.06 2.43
C PHE A 34 -12.99 6.29 3.62
N GLU A 35 -14.29 6.02 3.58
CA GLU A 35 -14.98 5.26 4.64
C GLU A 35 -14.33 3.87 4.86
N ASN A 36 -14.00 3.55 6.11
CA ASN A 36 -13.35 2.30 6.52
C ASN A 36 -11.88 2.15 6.03
N ALA A 37 -11.20 3.27 5.76
CA ALA A 37 -9.79 3.27 5.33
C ALA A 37 -8.83 2.57 6.31
N LEU A 38 -9.12 2.60 7.62
CA LEU A 38 -8.32 1.88 8.63
C LEU A 38 -8.39 0.37 8.39
N GLU A 39 -9.59 -0.17 8.22
CA GLU A 39 -9.83 -1.59 8.00
C GLU A 39 -9.25 -2.05 6.66
N VAL A 40 -9.39 -1.22 5.63
CA VAL A 40 -8.78 -1.49 4.32
C VAL A 40 -7.25 -1.48 4.41
N SER A 41 -6.65 -0.55 5.17
CA SER A 41 -5.19 -0.52 5.34
C SER A 41 -4.64 -1.82 5.97
N ARG A 42 -5.40 -2.43 6.88
CA ARG A 42 -5.02 -3.71 7.51
C ARG A 42 -5.18 -4.87 6.55
N GLU A 43 -6.23 -4.84 5.75
CA GLU A 43 -6.45 -5.85 4.72
C GLU A 43 -5.37 -5.80 3.64
N LEU A 44 -4.93 -4.60 3.23
CA LEU A 44 -3.79 -4.40 2.34
C LEU A 44 -2.51 -5.00 2.92
N ASN A 45 -2.17 -4.68 4.17
CA ASN A 45 -1.01 -5.24 4.85
C ASN A 45 -1.08 -6.78 4.96
N ALA A 46 -2.28 -7.35 5.16
CA ALA A 46 -2.48 -8.79 5.18
C ALA A 46 -2.35 -9.46 3.78
N ARG A 47 -2.32 -8.67 2.70
CA ARG A 47 -2.11 -9.09 1.31
C ARG A 47 -0.74 -8.66 0.77
N ASP A 48 0.22 -8.38 1.66
CA ASP A 48 1.58 -7.95 1.31
C ASP A 48 1.65 -6.63 0.52
N VAL A 49 0.62 -5.78 0.65
CA VAL A 49 0.65 -4.37 0.21
C VAL A 49 0.90 -3.52 1.43
N ILE A 50 2.16 -3.15 1.64
CA ILE A 50 2.62 -2.52 2.88
C ILE A 50 2.31 -1.03 2.86
N VAL A 51 1.43 -0.60 3.79
CA VAL A 51 0.92 0.78 3.92
C VAL A 51 0.81 1.19 5.39
N ASP A 52 0.86 2.49 5.65
CA ASP A 52 0.59 3.09 6.97
C ASP A 52 -0.82 3.69 6.99
N TYR A 53 -1.49 3.73 8.14
CA TYR A 53 -2.73 4.48 8.32
C TYR A 53 -2.54 5.59 9.34
N ARG A 54 -2.98 6.80 9.01
CA ARG A 54 -2.95 7.94 9.93
C ARG A 54 -4.36 8.47 10.17
N PRO A 55 -4.83 8.51 11.43
CA PRO A 55 -6.10 9.14 11.77
C PRO A 55 -6.17 10.57 11.22
N GLY A 56 -7.26 10.89 10.50
CA GLY A 56 -7.48 12.20 9.88
C GLY A 56 -6.76 12.43 8.55
N ALA A 57 -5.94 11.48 8.08
CA ALA A 57 -5.30 11.56 6.76
C ALA A 57 -5.62 10.35 5.85
N GLY A 58 -5.96 9.19 6.41
CA GLY A 58 -6.30 7.98 5.65
C GLY A 58 -5.11 7.03 5.45
N ILE A 59 -5.13 6.27 4.36
CA ILE A 59 -4.08 5.32 3.99
C ILE A 59 -2.92 6.09 3.35
N ARG A 60 -1.76 5.99 3.96
CA ARG A 60 -0.51 6.56 3.50
C ARG A 60 0.24 5.57 2.64
N MET A 61 0.43 5.96 1.39
CA MET A 61 1.13 5.19 0.38
C MET A 61 2.25 6.07 -0.17
N SER A 62 3.46 5.55 -0.25
CA SER A 62 4.61 6.32 -0.70
C SER A 62 5.47 5.41 -1.58
N SER A 63 5.42 5.68 -2.89
CA SER A 63 6.23 4.96 -3.87
C SER A 63 7.72 5.20 -3.60
N HIS A 64 8.52 4.14 -3.72
CA HIS A 64 9.97 4.24 -3.68
C HIS A 64 10.52 4.44 -5.09
N PHE A 65 11.79 4.84 -5.19
CA PHE A 65 12.51 5.01 -6.46
C PHE A 65 12.52 3.77 -7.37
N TYR A 66 12.23 2.60 -6.82
CA TYR A 66 12.22 1.34 -7.56
C TYR A 66 10.83 0.74 -7.71
N THR A 67 9.78 1.41 -7.23
CA THR A 67 8.40 0.95 -7.40
C THR A 67 8.04 1.00 -8.89
N ALA A 68 7.56 -0.11 -9.43
CA ALA A 68 7.11 -0.17 -10.82
C ALA A 68 5.67 0.34 -10.95
N ASP A 69 5.30 0.84 -12.13
CA ASP A 69 3.94 1.34 -12.40
C ASP A 69 2.89 0.23 -12.15
N GLU A 70 3.19 -1.01 -12.52
CA GLU A 70 2.29 -2.16 -12.31
C GLU A 70 2.06 -2.47 -10.82
N GLU A 71 2.99 -2.10 -9.93
CA GLU A 71 2.80 -2.24 -8.49
C GLU A 71 1.86 -1.16 -7.93
N LEU A 72 1.87 0.04 -8.52
CA LEU A 72 0.91 1.09 -8.19
C LEU A 72 -0.49 0.66 -8.61
N ASP A 73 -0.64 0.20 -9.85
CA ASP A 73 -1.91 -0.31 -10.38
C ASP A 73 -2.44 -1.46 -9.50
N ARG A 74 -1.58 -2.44 -9.18
CA ARG A 74 -1.95 -3.54 -8.28
C ARG A 74 -2.43 -3.05 -6.91
N ALA A 75 -1.80 -2.02 -6.34
CA ALA A 75 -2.20 -1.51 -5.04
C ALA A 75 -3.62 -0.90 -5.08
N PHE A 76 -3.94 -0.12 -6.12
CA PHE A 76 -5.28 0.44 -6.31
C PHE A 76 -6.33 -0.62 -6.65
N ASP A 77 -6.00 -1.59 -7.51
CA ASP A 77 -6.87 -2.72 -7.82
C ASP A 77 -7.20 -3.53 -6.56
N THR A 78 -6.20 -3.71 -5.68
CA THR A 78 -6.40 -4.41 -4.40
C THR A 78 -7.33 -3.61 -3.48
N ILE A 79 -7.19 -2.28 -3.41
CA ILE A 79 -8.14 -1.42 -2.66
C ILE A 79 -9.55 -1.61 -3.18
N ASP A 80 -9.75 -1.55 -4.49
CA ASP A 80 -11.06 -1.69 -5.12
C ASP A 80 -11.67 -3.08 -4.88
N GLU A 81 -10.86 -4.14 -4.99
CA GLU A 81 -11.29 -5.51 -4.69
C GLU A 81 -11.73 -5.65 -3.23
N ILE A 82 -10.94 -5.13 -2.27
CA ILE A 82 -11.27 -5.17 -0.85
C ILE A 82 -12.59 -4.44 -0.58
N ARG A 83 -12.78 -3.26 -1.18
CA ARG A 83 -14.00 -2.47 -1.00
C ARG A 83 -15.22 -3.15 -1.61
N ARG A 84 -15.09 -3.71 -2.81
CA ARG A 84 -16.18 -4.43 -3.50
C ARG A 84 -16.58 -5.72 -2.79
N SER A 85 -15.60 -6.50 -2.33
CA SER A 85 -15.82 -7.77 -1.63
C SER A 85 -16.21 -7.60 -0.16
N ARG A 86 -16.05 -6.40 0.40
CA ARG A 86 -16.19 -6.11 1.83
C ARG A 86 -15.23 -6.92 2.71
N ALA A 87 -14.10 -7.38 2.18
CA ALA A 87 -13.10 -8.14 2.94
C ALA A 87 -12.58 -7.38 4.18
N TRP A 88 -12.65 -6.05 4.16
CA TRP A 88 -12.27 -5.18 5.27
C TRP A 88 -13.12 -5.37 6.54
N GLU A 89 -14.34 -5.91 6.44
CA GLU A 89 -15.24 -6.06 7.60
C GLU A 89 -14.68 -6.94 8.71
N ARG A 90 -13.79 -7.89 8.37
CA ARG A 90 -13.10 -8.73 9.36
C ARG A 90 -12.21 -7.96 10.33
N TRP A 91 -11.94 -6.68 10.05
CA TRP A 91 -11.10 -5.79 10.87
C TRP A 91 -11.91 -4.78 11.69
N ARG A 92 -13.25 -4.72 11.53
CA ARG A 92 -14.13 -3.68 12.12
C ARG A 92 -14.00 -3.55 13.64
N ASP A 93 -13.85 -4.66 14.34
CA ASP A 93 -13.81 -4.69 15.81
C ASP A 93 -12.38 -4.76 16.36
N ARG A 94 -11.37 -4.57 15.52
CA ARG A 94 -9.97 -4.60 15.96
C ARG A 94 -9.51 -3.20 16.36
N PRO A 95 -9.08 -2.97 17.62
CA PRO A 95 -8.60 -1.65 18.05
C PRO A 95 -7.39 -1.24 17.23
N ALA A 96 -7.28 0.04 16.86
CA ALA A 96 -6.08 0.60 16.22
C ALA A 96 -4.89 0.44 17.17
N ILE A 97 -4.03 -0.55 16.92
CA ILE A 97 -2.74 -0.65 17.61
C ILE A 97 -1.84 0.37 16.93
N VAL A 98 -1.81 1.58 17.48
CA VAL A 98 -0.75 2.55 17.21
C VAL A 98 0.41 2.12 18.10
N THR A 99 1.53 1.73 17.51
CA THR A 99 2.82 1.69 18.20
C THR A 99 3.54 3.00 17.93
#